data_AF-A0A5C8VDK9-F1
#
_entry.id   AF-A0A5C8VDK9-F1
#
_cell.length_a   1.000
_cell.length_b   1.000
_cell.length_c   1.000
_cell.angle_alpha   90.00
_cell.angle_beta   90.00
_cell.angle_gamma   90.00
#
_symmetry.space_group_name_H-M   'P 1'
#
loop_
_entity.id
_entity.type
_entity.pdbx_description
1 polymer ?
#
loop_
_entity_poly.entity_id
_entity_poly.type
_entity_poly.pdbx_seq_one_letter_code
_entity_poly.pdbx_strand_id
1 'polypeptide(L)'
;MDDDYDDALIKALETVRPVRGYWTGGADRALEERCNAKMVLEAAGHQVGVLQSRVDGEDPPDCEGLVDGQWCGIEVTELVDRETLKASMKGLKQHPDGSGGMYLNWTKEQLVGELQDRIRRKDKAPNGGPYNRYFLVIVTDEFMLTSDVVGAYLKGAVFQAELITDVVLGLSYEPSPTPSDRPGGNPIFRLPLARR
;
A
#
# COMPACT_ATOMS: atom_id res chain seq x y z
N MET A 1 -12.65 26.29 -12.73
CA MET A 1 -12.88 24.82 -12.72
C MET A 1 -11.92 24.15 -11.75
N ASP A 2 -11.36 24.89 -10.78
CA ASP A 2 -10.35 24.41 -9.83
C ASP A 2 -10.91 24.32 -8.38
N ASP A 3 -11.91 25.15 -8.04
CA ASP A 3 -12.42 25.26 -6.65
C ASP A 3 -13.12 23.98 -6.12
N ASP A 4 -13.77 23.18 -6.98
CA ASP A 4 -14.45 21.94 -6.57
C ASP A 4 -13.46 20.81 -6.21
N TYR A 5 -12.25 20.85 -6.79
CA TYR A 5 -11.20 19.86 -6.50
C TYR A 5 -10.56 20.14 -5.14
N ASP A 6 -10.36 21.41 -4.81
CA ASP A 6 -9.78 21.83 -3.54
C ASP A 6 -10.73 21.53 -2.37
N ASP A 7 -12.05 21.76 -2.52
CA ASP A 7 -13.04 21.44 -1.49
C ASP A 7 -13.19 19.92 -1.26
N ALA A 8 -13.15 19.12 -2.34
CA ALA A 8 -13.17 17.67 -2.23
C ALA A 8 -11.89 17.13 -1.56
N LEU A 9 -10.74 17.74 -1.85
CA LEU A 9 -9.45 17.40 -1.25
C LEU A 9 -9.40 17.77 0.25
N ILE A 10 -9.91 18.93 0.63
CA ILE A 10 -10.02 19.36 2.03
C ILE A 10 -10.93 18.41 2.81
N LYS A 11 -12.09 18.07 2.25
CA LYS A 11 -13.02 17.12 2.87
C LYS A 11 -12.43 15.71 2.96
N ALA A 12 -11.63 15.30 1.98
CA ALA A 12 -10.88 14.05 2.02
C ALA A 12 -9.86 14.06 3.17
N LEU A 13 -9.06 15.12 3.29
CA LEU A 13 -8.10 15.32 4.38
C LEU A 13 -8.76 15.28 5.77
N GLU A 14 -9.99 15.79 5.90
CA GLU A 14 -10.79 15.72 7.13
C GLU A 14 -11.35 14.32 7.43
N THR A 15 -11.72 13.55 6.40
CA THR A 15 -12.22 12.16 6.54
C THR A 15 -11.13 11.11 6.71
N VAL A 16 -9.91 11.39 6.26
CA VAL A 16 -8.75 10.55 6.55
C VAL A 16 -8.45 10.69 8.03
N ARG A 17 -8.80 9.65 8.79
CA ARG A 17 -8.39 9.43 10.18
C ARG A 17 -7.00 10.04 10.39
N PRO A 18 -6.81 10.89 11.42
CA PRO A 18 -5.66 11.78 11.53
C PRO A 18 -4.39 11.05 11.11
N VAL A 19 -3.94 11.38 9.90
CA VAL A 19 -2.77 10.87 9.18
C VAL A 19 -2.13 9.68 9.89
N ARG A 20 -2.65 8.46 9.65
CA ARG A 20 -1.99 7.21 10.05
C ARG A 20 -0.82 6.89 9.11
N GLY A 21 -0.11 7.90 8.65
CA GLY A 21 1.22 7.68 8.10
C GLY A 21 2.12 7.25 9.24
N TYR A 22 2.71 6.07 9.10
CA TYR A 22 3.41 5.28 10.12
C TYR A 22 2.48 4.31 10.87
N TRP A 23 2.55 3.03 10.48
CA TRP A 23 2.23 1.86 11.30
C TRP A 23 2.42 2.19 12.79
N THR A 24 1.37 2.01 13.59
CA THR A 24 1.48 2.22 15.03
C THR A 24 2.42 1.15 15.56
N GLY A 25 3.71 1.49 15.75
CA GLY A 25 4.72 0.53 16.18
C GLY A 25 4.28 -0.21 17.45
N GLY A 26 4.58 -1.50 17.53
CA GLY A 26 4.18 -2.38 18.65
C GLY A 26 3.33 -3.56 18.20
N ALA A 27 2.64 -4.22 19.15
CA ALA A 27 1.83 -5.42 18.92
C ALA A 27 0.70 -5.25 17.88
N ASP A 28 0.26 -4.01 17.65
CA ASP A 28 -0.76 -3.69 16.65
C ASP A 28 -0.23 -3.84 15.21
N ARG A 29 1.10 -3.76 14.99
CA ARG A 29 1.69 -3.84 13.66
C ARG A 29 1.48 -5.19 12.98
N ALA A 30 1.73 -6.29 13.70
CA ALA A 30 1.56 -7.64 13.16
C ALA A 30 0.09 -7.94 12.81
N LEU A 31 -0.85 -7.36 13.57
CA LEU A 31 -2.29 -7.42 13.26
C LEU A 31 -2.61 -6.58 12.01
N GLU A 32 -2.11 -5.34 11.96
CA GLU A 32 -2.31 -4.42 10.84
C GLU A 32 -1.75 -5.02 9.55
N GLU A 33 -0.58 -5.67 9.58
CA GLU A 33 0.07 -6.26 8.41
C GLU A 33 -0.78 -7.38 7.84
N ARG A 34 -1.30 -8.27 8.70
CA ARG A 34 -2.23 -9.33 8.29
C ARG A 34 -3.56 -8.78 7.76
N CYS A 35 -4.11 -7.76 8.42
CA CYS A 35 -5.34 -7.13 7.97
C CYS A 35 -5.17 -6.51 6.57
N ASN A 36 -4.08 -5.78 6.36
CA ASN A 36 -3.75 -5.16 5.07
C ASN A 36 -3.47 -6.21 3.99
N ALA A 37 -2.67 -7.24 4.30
CA ALA A 37 -2.42 -8.36 3.41
C ALA A 37 -3.72 -9.03 2.97
N LYS A 38 -4.58 -9.40 3.92
CA LYS A 38 -5.85 -10.06 3.63
C LYS A 38 -6.75 -9.17 2.76
N MET A 39 -6.98 -7.93 3.18
CA MET A 39 -7.84 -6.99 2.46
C MET A 39 -7.38 -6.78 1.02
N VAL A 40 -6.09 -6.51 0.80
CA VAL A 40 -5.55 -6.25 -0.54
C VAL A 40 -5.56 -7.49 -1.42
N LEU A 41 -5.19 -8.65 -0.88
CA LEU A 41 -5.19 -9.90 -1.66
C LEU A 41 -6.61 -10.35 -2.03
N GLU A 42 -7.57 -10.23 -1.11
CA GLU A 42 -8.99 -10.48 -1.41
C GLU A 42 -9.52 -9.52 -2.48
N ALA A 43 -9.22 -8.23 -2.37
CA ALA A 43 -9.58 -7.23 -3.37
C ALA A 43 -8.88 -7.47 -4.72
N ALA A 44 -7.68 -8.08 -4.73
CA ALA A 44 -7.01 -8.54 -5.94
C ALA A 44 -7.66 -9.78 -6.57
N GLY A 45 -8.67 -10.36 -5.92
CA GLY A 45 -9.40 -11.54 -6.37
C GLY A 45 -8.84 -12.88 -5.89
N HIS A 46 -7.97 -12.88 -4.87
CA HIS A 46 -7.44 -14.11 -4.27
C HIS A 46 -8.37 -14.64 -3.17
N GLN A 47 -8.45 -15.96 -3.02
CA GLN A 47 -9.09 -16.58 -1.87
C GLN A 47 -8.08 -16.65 -0.71
N VAL A 48 -8.29 -15.84 0.33
CA VAL A 48 -7.37 -15.77 1.47
C VAL A 48 -7.95 -16.52 2.67
N GLY A 49 -7.19 -17.50 3.16
CA GLY A 49 -7.50 -18.23 4.39
C GLY A 49 -7.14 -17.44 5.65
N VAL A 50 -6.85 -18.17 6.73
CA VAL A 50 -6.33 -17.55 7.96
C VAL A 50 -4.85 -17.20 7.74
N LEU A 51 -4.50 -15.93 7.98
CA LEU A 51 -3.12 -15.46 8.00
C LEU A 51 -2.56 -15.47 9.43
N GLN A 52 -1.29 -15.87 9.56
CA GLN A 52 -0.56 -15.94 10.82
C GLN A 52 0.68 -15.03 10.72
N SER A 53 0.89 -14.21 11.73
CA SER A 53 2.11 -13.40 11.84
C SER A 53 3.23 -14.31 12.29
N ARG A 54 4.45 -14.04 11.83
CA ARG A 54 5.64 -14.71 12.40
C ARG A 54 5.89 -14.20 13.81
N VAL A 55 6.65 -14.98 14.56
CA VAL A 55 7.14 -14.56 15.88
C VAL A 55 8.24 -13.52 15.68
N ASP A 56 8.33 -12.54 16.57
CA ASP A 56 9.36 -11.49 16.53
C ASP A 56 10.76 -12.10 16.32
N GLY A 57 11.45 -11.63 15.27
CA GLY A 57 12.78 -12.10 14.89
C GLY A 57 12.81 -13.27 13.90
N GLU A 58 11.65 -13.82 13.52
CA GLU A 58 11.54 -14.83 12.47
C GLU A 58 11.13 -14.26 11.10
N ASP A 59 11.00 -12.94 10.98
CA ASP A 59 10.83 -12.26 9.70
C ASP A 59 12.16 -12.24 8.91
N PRO A 60 12.13 -12.37 7.58
CA PRO A 60 10.96 -12.46 6.71
C PRO A 60 10.33 -13.87 6.59
N PRO A 61 9.05 -14.02 6.16
CA PRO A 61 8.10 -12.97 5.74
C PRO A 61 7.31 -12.36 6.91
N ASP A 62 6.71 -11.16 6.77
CA ASP A 62 5.91 -10.55 7.86
C ASP A 62 4.72 -11.43 8.31
N CYS A 63 4.08 -12.14 7.36
CA CYS A 63 3.05 -13.13 7.67
C CYS A 63 3.00 -14.28 6.65
N GLU A 64 2.32 -15.36 7.01
CA GLU A 64 2.14 -16.55 6.17
C GLU A 64 0.71 -17.11 6.26
N GLY A 65 0.29 -17.84 5.23
CA GLY A 65 -1.03 -18.47 5.23
C GLY A 65 -1.44 -19.06 3.89
N LEU A 66 -2.67 -19.57 3.83
CA LEU A 66 -3.24 -20.11 2.59
C LEU A 66 -3.77 -18.98 1.69
N VAL A 67 -3.28 -18.93 0.46
CA VAL A 67 -3.80 -18.09 -0.62
C VAL A 67 -4.05 -18.97 -1.83
N ASP A 68 -5.30 -18.99 -2.32
CA ASP A 68 -5.75 -19.88 -3.40
C ASP A 68 -5.41 -21.37 -3.14
N GLY A 69 -5.49 -21.78 -1.87
CA GLY A 69 -5.17 -23.16 -1.45
C GLY A 69 -3.67 -23.49 -1.36
N GLN A 70 -2.77 -22.52 -1.57
CA GLN A 70 -1.32 -22.72 -1.46
C GLN A 70 -0.75 -22.02 -0.22
N TRP A 71 0.22 -22.63 0.46
CA TRP A 71 0.92 -21.98 1.58
C TRP A 71 1.91 -20.96 1.05
N CYS A 72 1.72 -19.69 1.43
CA CYS A 72 2.43 -18.55 0.88
C CYS A 72 3.07 -17.72 1.98
N GLY A 73 4.25 -17.17 1.68
CA GLY A 73 4.85 -16.08 2.45
C GLY A 73 4.30 -14.74 1.94
N ILE A 74 4.12 -13.78 2.84
CA ILE A 74 3.57 -12.46 2.51
C ILE A 74 4.37 -11.37 3.23
N GLU A 75 5.05 -10.55 2.46
CA GLU A 75 5.63 -9.29 2.90
C GLU A 75 4.62 -8.16 2.77
N VAL A 76 4.61 -7.23 3.71
CA VAL A 76 3.73 -6.07 3.71
C VAL A 76 4.57 -4.80 3.88
N THR A 77 4.25 -3.77 3.12
CA THR A 77 4.89 -2.46 3.27
C THR A 77 3.95 -1.32 2.88
N GLU A 78 4.24 -0.13 3.37
CA GLU A 78 3.52 1.09 3.04
C GLU A 78 4.36 1.97 2.11
N LEU A 79 3.76 2.41 1.00
CA LEU A 79 4.28 3.44 0.11
C LEU A 79 3.78 4.80 0.60
N VAL A 80 4.69 5.55 1.22
CA VAL A 80 4.48 6.91 1.70
C VAL A 80 5.78 7.70 1.54
N ASP A 81 5.69 8.97 1.16
CA ASP A 81 6.83 9.88 1.20
C ASP A 81 7.07 10.37 2.63
N ARG A 82 8.20 9.93 3.19
CA ARG A 82 8.49 10.15 4.61
C ARG A 82 8.73 11.61 4.94
N GLU A 83 9.25 12.39 4.00
CA GLU A 83 9.55 13.81 4.24
C GLU A 83 8.26 14.63 4.26
N THR A 84 7.41 14.42 3.26
CA THR A 84 6.07 15.03 3.17
C THR A 84 5.22 14.64 4.37
N LEU A 85 5.20 13.36 4.77
CA LEU A 85 4.47 12.92 5.95
C LEU A 85 4.94 13.64 7.22
N LYS A 86 6.25 13.71 7.45
CA LYS A 86 6.81 14.43 8.62
C LYS A 86 6.46 15.90 8.59
N ALA A 87 6.53 16.54 7.42
CA ALA A 87 6.20 17.94 7.24
C ALA A 87 4.71 18.18 7.49
N SER A 88 3.83 17.32 6.96
CA SER A 88 2.39 17.34 7.17
C SER A 88 2.02 17.15 8.65
N MET A 89 2.62 16.16 9.34
CA MET A 89 2.43 15.97 10.79
C MET A 89 2.86 17.20 11.60
N LYS A 90 3.94 17.88 11.19
CA LYS A 90 4.40 19.11 11.85
C LYS A 90 3.45 20.27 11.59
N GLY A 91 2.99 20.44 10.34
CA GLY A 91 2.07 21.49 9.95
C GLY A 91 0.70 21.33 10.62
N LEU A 92 0.14 20.13 10.66
CA LEU A 92 -1.13 19.84 11.33
C LEU A 92 -1.09 20.06 12.85
N LYS A 93 0.06 19.85 13.50
CA LYS A 93 0.25 20.23 14.92
C LYS A 93 0.23 21.74 15.14
N GLN A 94 0.67 22.51 14.15
CA GLN A 94 0.72 23.98 14.20
C GLN A 94 -0.61 24.61 13.77
N HIS A 95 -1.36 23.91 12.91
CA HIS A 95 -2.61 24.35 12.31
C HIS A 95 -3.69 23.25 12.47
N PRO A 96 -4.36 23.18 13.63
CA PRO A 96 -5.36 22.15 13.93
C PRO A 96 -6.62 22.22 13.05
N ASP A 97 -6.79 23.31 12.30
CA ASP A 97 -7.86 23.51 11.30
C ASP A 97 -7.59 22.77 9.98
N GLY A 98 -6.49 22.00 9.90
CA GLY A 98 -6.16 21.20 8.72
C GLY A 98 -5.35 21.95 7.66
N SER A 99 -5.19 23.27 7.78
CA SER A 99 -4.51 24.10 6.78
C SER A 99 -2.99 23.85 6.66
N GLY A 100 -2.41 23.10 7.60
CA GLY A 100 -0.97 22.75 7.62
C GLY A 100 -0.62 21.42 6.93
N GLY A 101 -1.56 20.74 6.29
CA GLY A 101 -1.30 19.49 5.58
C GLY A 101 -0.39 19.70 4.36
N MET A 102 0.59 18.82 4.17
CA MET A 102 1.41 18.77 2.95
C MET A 102 1.19 17.43 2.25
N TYR A 103 1.23 17.45 0.92
CA TYR A 103 1.13 16.27 0.06
C TYR A 103 2.21 16.30 -1.01
N LEU A 104 2.62 15.12 -1.48
CA LEU A 104 3.61 15.00 -2.54
C LEU A 104 2.88 14.85 -3.88
N ASN A 105 3.23 15.69 -4.84
CA ASN A 105 2.80 15.47 -6.22
C ASN A 105 3.79 14.51 -6.90
N TRP A 106 3.41 13.24 -6.98
CA TRP A 106 4.25 12.18 -7.52
C TRP A 106 4.43 12.32 -9.04
N THR A 107 5.67 12.21 -9.51
CA THR A 107 5.94 11.92 -10.93
C THR A 107 5.88 10.42 -11.20
N LYS A 108 5.74 10.05 -12.48
CA LYS A 108 5.79 8.66 -12.92
C LYS A 108 7.10 7.99 -12.50
N GLU A 109 8.22 8.67 -12.71
CA GLU A 109 9.56 8.15 -12.42
C GLU A 109 9.75 7.93 -10.92
N GLN A 110 9.24 8.84 -10.07
CA GLN A 110 9.27 8.69 -8.62
C GLN A 110 8.46 7.47 -8.16
N LEU A 111 7.21 7.34 -8.63
CA LEU A 111 6.36 6.21 -8.24
C LEU A 111 6.98 4.88 -8.64
N VAL A 112 7.39 4.75 -9.91
CA VAL A 112 7.98 3.50 -10.42
C VAL A 112 9.30 3.19 -9.72
N GLY A 113 10.15 4.19 -9.50
CA GLY A 113 11.40 4.04 -8.76
C GLY A 113 11.19 3.54 -7.33
N GLU A 114 10.29 4.18 -6.58
CA GLU A 114 9.97 3.81 -5.20
C GLU A 114 9.36 2.40 -5.08
N LEU A 115 8.49 2.03 -6.01
CA LEU A 115 7.93 0.67 -6.07
C LEU A 115 9.04 -0.37 -6.30
N GLN A 116 9.95 -0.11 -7.24
CA GLN A 116 11.09 -1.00 -7.50
C GLN A 116 12.02 -1.11 -6.28
N ASP A 117 12.30 0.00 -5.61
CA ASP A 117 13.17 0.00 -4.43
C ASP A 117 12.52 -0.70 -3.23
N ARG A 118 11.19 -0.64 -3.10
CA ARG A 118 10.43 -1.42 -2.10
C ARG A 118 10.48 -2.91 -2.37
N ILE A 119 10.25 -3.31 -3.61
CA ILE A 119 10.40 -4.70 -4.05
C ILE A 119 11.80 -5.18 -3.66
N ARG A 120 12.87 -4.48 -4.09
CA ARG A 120 14.25 -4.85 -3.79
C ARG A 120 14.54 -4.98 -2.29
N ARG A 121 13.97 -4.11 -1.44
CA ARG A 121 14.19 -4.15 0.01
C ARG A 121 13.52 -5.34 0.70
N LYS A 122 12.36 -5.77 0.17
CA LYS A 122 11.58 -6.89 0.71
C LYS A 122 11.89 -8.23 0.03
N ASP A 123 12.54 -8.22 -1.13
CA ASP A 123 12.96 -9.40 -1.88
C ASP A 123 14.14 -10.13 -1.23
N LYS A 124 13.90 -10.70 -0.06
CA LYS A 124 14.90 -11.39 0.78
C LYS A 124 14.48 -12.83 1.03
N ALA A 125 15.47 -13.70 1.19
CA ALA A 125 15.23 -15.10 1.51
C ALA A 125 14.40 -15.22 2.80
N PRO A 126 13.30 -15.99 2.77
CA PRO A 126 12.50 -16.22 3.96
C PRO A 126 13.28 -17.02 5.01
N ASN A 127 13.04 -16.72 6.28
CA ASN A 127 13.54 -17.47 7.43
C ASN A 127 12.62 -18.67 7.71
N GLY A 128 12.72 -19.69 6.85
CA GLY A 128 11.95 -20.94 6.95
C GLY A 128 10.91 -21.12 5.85
N GLY A 129 10.04 -22.13 6.05
CA GLY A 129 8.89 -22.46 5.19
C GLY A 129 9.23 -22.89 3.76
N PRO A 130 8.67 -23.98 3.22
CA PRO A 130 8.51 -24.09 1.78
C PRO A 130 7.32 -23.21 1.37
N TYR A 131 7.60 -22.03 0.80
CA TYR A 131 6.56 -21.17 0.22
C TYR A 131 6.42 -21.45 -1.28
N ASN A 132 5.21 -21.80 -1.71
CA ASN A 132 4.94 -22.02 -3.13
C ASN A 132 4.83 -20.71 -3.91
N ARG A 133 4.38 -19.65 -3.24
CA ARG A 133 4.32 -18.28 -3.74
C ARG A 133 4.78 -17.34 -2.65
N TYR A 134 5.35 -16.22 -3.07
CA TYR A 134 5.85 -15.21 -2.18
C TYR A 134 5.31 -13.84 -2.61
N PHE A 135 4.40 -13.29 -1.82
CA PHE A 135 3.73 -12.02 -2.13
C PHE A 135 4.46 -10.85 -1.49
N LEU A 136 4.48 -9.72 -2.20
CA LEU A 136 4.63 -8.41 -1.60
C LEU A 136 3.33 -7.61 -1.76
N VAL A 137 2.74 -7.25 -0.64
CA VAL A 137 1.59 -6.35 -0.55
C VAL A 137 2.09 -4.95 -0.21
N ILE A 138 1.80 -4.00 -1.08
CA ILE A 138 2.10 -2.58 -0.88
C ILE A 138 0.76 -1.86 -0.66
N VAL A 139 0.65 -1.11 0.42
CA VAL A 139 -0.49 -0.21 0.67
C VAL A 139 -0.05 1.24 0.58
N THR A 140 -0.95 2.13 0.18
CA THR A 140 -0.68 3.57 0.17
C THR A 140 -1.91 4.39 0.54
N ASP A 141 -1.65 5.45 1.30
CA ASP A 141 -2.60 6.48 1.69
C ASP A 141 -2.22 7.84 1.05
N GLU A 142 -1.36 7.82 0.02
CA GLU A 142 -0.91 9.03 -0.68
C GLU A 142 -2.04 9.65 -1.51
N PHE A 143 -2.54 10.81 -1.07
CA PHE A 143 -3.70 11.50 -1.66
C PHE A 143 -3.61 11.74 -3.17
N MET A 144 -2.41 12.05 -3.68
CA MET A 144 -2.21 12.36 -5.10
C MET A 144 -2.08 11.12 -5.98
N LEU A 145 -1.99 9.92 -5.39
CA LEU A 145 -1.94 8.65 -6.11
C LEU A 145 -3.36 8.08 -6.26
N THR A 146 -4.18 8.72 -7.08
CA THR A 146 -5.51 8.20 -7.45
C THR A 146 -5.39 7.01 -8.41
N SER A 147 -6.47 6.24 -8.56
CA SER A 147 -6.48 5.08 -9.45
C SER A 147 -6.14 5.44 -10.91
N ASP A 148 -6.63 6.59 -11.39
CA ASP A 148 -6.33 7.09 -12.74
C ASP A 148 -4.84 7.44 -12.90
N VAL A 149 -4.26 8.14 -11.92
CA VAL A 149 -2.84 8.53 -11.92
C VAL A 149 -1.95 7.29 -11.86
N VAL A 150 -2.23 6.39 -10.91
CA VAL A 150 -1.46 5.14 -10.73
C VAL A 150 -1.58 4.27 -11.99
N GLY A 151 -2.79 4.09 -12.53
CA GLY A 151 -3.01 3.33 -13.75
C GLY A 151 -2.26 3.89 -14.95
N ALA A 152 -2.24 5.22 -15.12
CA ALA A 152 -1.48 5.87 -16.18
C ALA A 152 0.04 5.72 -16.00
N TYR A 153 0.53 5.89 -14.78
CA TYR A 153 1.97 5.80 -14.47
C TYR A 153 2.50 4.38 -14.61
N LEU A 154 1.75 3.37 -14.18
CA LEU A 154 2.13 1.96 -14.27
C LEU A 154 1.98 1.36 -15.66
N LYS A 155 1.38 2.07 -16.62
CA LYS A 155 1.22 1.56 -18.00
C LYS A 155 2.59 1.24 -18.63
N GLY A 156 2.78 -0.04 -18.92
CA GLY A 156 4.01 -0.59 -19.50
C GLY A 156 5.17 -0.76 -18.51
N ALA A 157 4.96 -0.47 -17.23
CA ALA A 157 5.98 -0.71 -16.21
C ALA A 157 6.11 -2.22 -15.94
N VAL A 158 7.36 -2.67 -15.78
CA VAL A 158 7.71 -4.04 -15.39
C VAL A 158 8.80 -3.94 -14.33
N PHE A 159 8.67 -4.72 -13.26
CA PHE A 159 9.55 -4.67 -12.10
C PHE A 159 10.41 -5.93 -12.00
N GLN A 160 11.50 -5.82 -11.26
CA GLN A 160 12.46 -6.90 -11.03
C GLN A 160 12.33 -7.42 -9.60
N ALA A 161 12.28 -8.75 -9.47
CA ALA A 161 12.39 -9.49 -8.22
C ALA A 161 13.02 -10.86 -8.51
N GLU A 162 13.65 -11.46 -7.50
CA GLU A 162 14.26 -12.79 -7.56
C GLU A 162 13.42 -13.84 -6.83
N LEU A 163 12.89 -13.50 -5.66
CA LEU A 163 12.20 -14.43 -4.76
C LEU A 163 10.70 -14.14 -4.68
N ILE A 164 10.32 -12.86 -4.66
CA ILE A 164 8.92 -12.44 -4.70
C ILE A 164 8.33 -12.84 -6.06
N THR A 165 7.20 -13.56 -6.01
CA THR A 165 6.50 -14.07 -7.19
C THR A 165 5.35 -13.17 -7.63
N ASP A 166 4.79 -12.40 -6.69
CA ASP A 166 3.60 -11.60 -6.90
C ASP A 166 3.71 -10.28 -6.14
N VAL A 167 3.39 -9.16 -6.80
CA VAL A 167 3.35 -7.85 -6.15
C VAL A 167 2.00 -7.19 -6.42
N VAL A 168 1.37 -6.71 -5.35
CA VAL A 168 0.07 -6.04 -5.40
C VAL A 168 0.15 -4.71 -4.67
N LEU A 169 -0.28 -3.63 -5.32
CA LEU A 169 -0.45 -2.31 -4.75
C LEU A 169 -1.94 -2.05 -4.51
N GLY A 170 -2.32 -1.77 -3.27
CA GLY A 170 -3.67 -1.34 -2.90
C GLY A 170 -3.71 0.12 -2.47
N LEU A 171 -4.67 0.87 -3.00
CA LEU A 171 -4.93 2.27 -2.62
C LEU A 171 -6.00 2.27 -1.53
N SER A 172 -5.72 2.82 -0.35
CA SER A 172 -6.70 2.90 0.73
C SER A 172 -7.78 3.96 0.49
N TYR A 173 -7.50 4.89 -0.43
CA TYR A 173 -8.34 6.02 -0.76
C TYR A 173 -8.46 6.18 -2.27
N GLU A 174 -9.66 6.59 -2.70
CA GLU A 174 -9.96 6.97 -4.06
C GLU A 174 -10.97 8.13 -4.00
N PRO A 175 -10.63 9.32 -4.52
CA PRO A 175 -11.57 10.43 -4.57
C PRO A 175 -12.68 10.08 -5.57
N SER A 176 -13.89 9.78 -5.07
CA SER A 176 -15.06 9.63 -5.92
C SER A 176 -15.91 10.91 -5.88
N PRO A 177 -16.25 11.50 -7.03
CA PRO A 177 -17.19 12.62 -7.08
C PRO A 177 -18.62 12.21 -6.70
N THR A 178 -18.97 10.92 -6.75
CA THR A 178 -20.29 10.40 -6.36
C THR A 178 -20.18 9.06 -5.60
N PRO A 179 -20.83 8.91 -4.43
CA PRO A 179 -20.81 7.66 -3.65
C PRO A 179 -21.53 6.46 -4.30
N SER A 180 -22.30 6.66 -5.37
CA SER A 180 -23.28 5.67 -5.88
C SER A 180 -22.80 4.76 -7.01
N ASP A 181 -21.66 5.06 -7.66
CA ASP A 181 -21.35 4.46 -8.97
C ASP A 181 -20.26 3.39 -8.94
N ARG A 182 -19.78 2.96 -7.77
CA ARG A 182 -18.77 1.89 -7.68
C ARG A 182 -19.28 0.69 -6.85
N PRO A 183 -19.19 -0.54 -7.38
CA PRO A 183 -19.24 -1.73 -6.53
C PRO A 183 -18.03 -1.66 -5.60
N GLY A 184 -18.29 -1.48 -4.31
CA GLY A 184 -17.31 -1.06 -3.30
C GLY A 184 -16.04 -1.92 -3.26
N GLY A 185 -14.90 -1.26 -3.36
CA GLY A 185 -13.57 -1.85 -3.17
C GLY A 185 -12.46 -0.82 -3.39
N ASN A 186 -11.39 -0.95 -2.62
CA ASN A 186 -10.16 -0.17 -2.79
C ASN A 186 -9.51 -0.50 -4.14
N PRO A 187 -9.04 0.48 -4.95
CA PRO A 187 -8.38 0.19 -6.21
C PRO A 187 -7.12 -0.67 -6.02
N ILE A 188 -6.99 -1.72 -6.81
CA ILE A 188 -5.87 -2.68 -6.75
C ILE A 188 -5.11 -2.74 -8.07
N PHE A 189 -3.78 -2.71 -7.99
CA PHE A 189 -2.88 -2.84 -9.12
C PHE A 189 -1.94 -4.03 -8.92
N ARG A 190 -1.98 -4.99 -9.85
CA ARG A 190 -0.96 -6.05 -9.94
C ARG A 190 0.26 -5.46 -10.65
N LEU A 191 1.44 -5.54 -10.04
CA LEU A 191 2.67 -5.04 -10.65
C LEU A 191 3.36 -6.17 -11.41
N PRO A 192 3.48 -6.11 -12.75
CA PRO A 192 4.10 -7.17 -13.52
C PRO A 192 5.58 -7.33 -13.16
N LEU A 193 5.99 -8.56 -12.89
CA LEU A 193 7.39 -8.91 -12.69
C LEU A 193 8.01 -9.46 -13.97
N ALA A 194 9.25 -9.07 -14.27
CA ALA A 194 10.03 -9.72 -15.30
C ALA A 194 10.34 -11.16 -14.86
N ARG A 195 9.80 -12.14 -15.58
CA ARG A 195 10.12 -13.55 -15.33
C ARG A 195 11.56 -13.83 -15.78
N ARG A 196 12.32 -14.48 -14.92
CA ARG A 196 13.62 -15.08 -15.27
C ARG A 196 13.42 -16.35 -16.09
#